data_AF-A0A9X1XH33-F1
#
_entry.id   AF-A0A9X1XH33-F1
#
_cell.length_a   1.000
_cell.length_b   1.000
_cell.length_c   1.000
_cell.angle_alpha   90.00
_cell.angle_beta   90.00
_cell.angle_gamma   90.00
#
_symmetry.space_group_name_H-M   'P 1'
#
loop_
_entity.id
_entity.type
_entity.pdbx_description
1 polymer ?
#
loop_
_entity_poly.entity_id
_entity_poly.type
_entity_poly.pdbx_seq_one_letter_code
_entity_poly.pdbx_strand_id
1 'polypeptide(L)'
;MSSTLKTKGENITNAVQVLQETYKSLDLLFAELDRVGKEEGFVSLTPRFLRWKSDAYPEGWLTTNFIKLYQKETDSPLPQLDEVREGTLYGIEVELQPEIGYPIISLNEYSYDFTYWNRLPSISDHWLYHNPFYLENEFNINEENGKWTSAPLDKYKKRYWGLLSATGQDFPLAEISSPEDIRIKLFRKI
;
A
#
# COMPACT_ATOMS: atom_id res chain seq x y z
N MET A 1 23.54 -39.42 6.44
CA MET A 1 23.43 -37.96 6.20
C MET A 1 23.59 -37.25 7.54
N SER A 2 24.45 -36.23 7.62
CA SER A 2 24.73 -35.50 8.87
C SER A 2 23.46 -34.82 9.40
N SER A 3 23.20 -34.91 10.72
CA SER A 3 22.05 -34.29 11.40
C SER A 3 21.92 -32.78 11.12
N THR A 4 23.04 -32.09 10.86
CA THR A 4 23.09 -30.67 10.50
C THR A 4 22.47 -30.33 9.14
N LEU A 5 22.49 -31.26 8.18
CA LEU A 5 21.81 -31.05 6.88
C LEU A 5 20.30 -31.21 7.02
N LYS A 6 19.85 -32.09 7.92
CA LYS A 6 18.43 -32.30 8.21
C LYS A 6 17.81 -31.05 8.84
N THR A 7 18.49 -30.43 9.80
CA THR A 7 18.01 -29.20 10.46
C THR A 7 17.99 -27.99 9.52
N LYS A 8 18.94 -27.87 8.59
CA LYS A 8 18.91 -26.79 7.57
C LYS A 8 17.74 -26.94 6.59
N GLY A 9 17.47 -28.16 6.14
CA GLY A 9 16.32 -28.44 5.26
C GLY A 9 14.99 -28.12 5.95
N GLU A 10 14.81 -28.57 7.19
CA GLU A 10 13.61 -28.28 8.01
C GLU A 10 13.39 -26.78 8.19
N ASN A 11 14.44 -26.01 8.46
CA ASN A 11 14.33 -24.55 8.60
C ASN A 11 13.87 -23.86 7.32
N ILE A 12 14.39 -24.27 6.15
CA ILE A 12 13.97 -23.72 4.85
C ILE A 12 12.49 -24.03 4.60
N THR A 13 12.07 -25.28 4.82
CA THR A 13 10.66 -25.68 4.64
C THR A 13 9.74 -24.88 5.56
N ASN A 14 10.10 -24.74 6.84
CA ASN A 14 9.30 -23.99 7.80
C ASN A 14 9.20 -22.50 7.42
N ALA A 15 10.30 -21.88 6.99
CA ALA A 15 10.28 -20.47 6.56
C ALA A 15 9.34 -20.24 5.37
N VAL A 16 9.36 -21.15 4.38
CA VAL A 16 8.45 -21.07 3.23
C VAL A 16 6.99 -21.24 3.66
N GLN A 17 6.70 -22.17 4.56
CA GLN A 17 5.34 -22.37 5.08
C GLN A 17 4.84 -21.14 5.84
N VAL A 18 5.68 -20.55 6.69
CA VAL A 18 5.34 -19.31 7.41
C VAL A 18 5.00 -18.19 6.42
N LEU A 19 5.80 -17.98 5.38
CA LEU A 19 5.50 -16.98 4.35
C LEU A 19 4.18 -17.25 3.62
N GLN A 20 3.88 -18.51 3.30
CA GLN A 20 2.61 -18.88 2.68
C GLN A 20 1.40 -18.57 3.58
N GLU A 21 1.49 -18.88 4.88
CA GLU A 21 0.43 -18.53 5.84
C GLU A 21 0.31 -17.02 6.05
N THR A 22 1.42 -16.27 6.01
CA THR A 22 1.42 -14.81 6.01
C THR A 22 0.64 -14.27 4.82
N TYR A 23 0.85 -14.80 3.60
CA TYR A 23 0.10 -14.36 2.42
C TYR A 23 -1.40 -14.68 2.50
N LYS A 24 -1.78 -15.82 3.08
CA LYS A 24 -3.20 -16.12 3.34
C LYS A 24 -3.80 -15.14 4.34
N SER A 25 -3.05 -14.78 5.37
CA SER A 25 -3.47 -13.80 6.36
C SER A 25 -3.64 -12.40 5.75
N LEU A 26 -2.75 -12.01 4.84
CA LEU A 26 -2.88 -10.77 4.08
C LEU A 26 -4.11 -10.76 3.16
N ASP A 27 -4.41 -11.87 2.49
CA ASP A 27 -5.62 -11.98 1.65
C ASP A 27 -6.90 -11.76 2.48
N LEU A 28 -6.96 -12.35 3.67
CA LEU A 28 -8.04 -12.11 4.64
C LEU A 28 -8.08 -10.66 5.12
N LEU A 29 -6.92 -10.06 5.44
CA LEU A 29 -6.82 -8.66 5.82
C LEU A 29 -7.38 -7.74 4.74
N PHE A 30 -6.99 -7.93 3.47
CA PHE A 30 -7.49 -7.08 2.37
C PHE A 30 -8.99 -7.25 2.13
N ALA A 31 -9.53 -8.46 2.29
CA ALA A 31 -10.97 -8.68 2.24
C ALA A 31 -11.72 -7.95 3.38
N GLU A 32 -11.17 -7.96 4.59
CA GLU A 32 -11.72 -7.23 5.73
C GLU A 32 -11.57 -5.71 5.57
N LEU A 33 -10.47 -5.22 5.01
CA LEU A 33 -10.32 -3.80 4.66
C LEU A 33 -11.40 -3.36 3.66
N ASP A 34 -11.69 -4.15 2.63
CA ASP A 34 -12.77 -3.85 1.66
C ASP A 34 -14.15 -3.84 2.34
N ARG A 35 -14.42 -4.81 3.23
CA ARG A 35 -15.68 -4.90 3.96
C ARG A 35 -15.88 -3.71 4.91
N VAL A 36 -14.90 -3.44 5.78
CA VAL A 36 -14.96 -2.36 6.77
C VAL A 36 -14.91 -0.99 6.09
N GLY A 37 -14.10 -0.83 5.05
CA GLY A 37 -14.04 0.41 4.27
C GLY A 37 -15.40 0.78 3.71
N LYS A 38 -16.12 -0.20 3.14
CA LYS A 38 -17.49 0.00 2.66
C LYS A 38 -18.47 0.41 3.77
N GLU A 39 -18.36 -0.20 4.95
CA GLU A 39 -19.18 0.17 6.11
C GLU A 39 -18.92 1.61 6.59
N GLU A 40 -17.69 2.09 6.44
CA GLU A 40 -17.30 3.47 6.79
C GLU A 40 -17.43 4.45 5.60
N GLY A 41 -18.06 4.05 4.48
CA GLY A 41 -18.37 4.94 3.35
C GLY A 41 -17.25 5.11 2.33
N PHE A 42 -16.31 4.16 2.24
CA PHE A 42 -15.25 4.11 1.25
C PHE A 42 -15.50 3.04 0.20
N VAL A 43 -15.05 3.27 -1.02
CA VAL A 43 -15.04 2.29 -2.11
C VAL A 43 -13.61 2.02 -2.53
N SER A 44 -13.28 0.74 -2.79
CA SER A 44 -11.97 0.40 -3.31
C SER A 44 -11.86 0.79 -4.79
N LEU A 45 -10.78 1.48 -5.14
CA LEU A 45 -10.52 1.90 -6.52
C LEU A 45 -10.09 0.73 -7.41
N THR A 46 -9.42 -0.27 -6.85
CA THR A 46 -8.92 -1.42 -7.60
C THR A 46 -9.45 -2.73 -6.99
N PRO A 47 -9.86 -3.72 -7.81
CA PRO A 47 -10.38 -4.98 -7.29
C PRO A 47 -9.32 -5.78 -6.52
N ARG A 48 -8.04 -5.57 -6.84
CA ARG A 48 -6.90 -6.23 -6.19
C ARG A 48 -5.94 -5.19 -5.61
N PHE A 49 -5.16 -5.59 -4.61
CA PHE A 49 -4.03 -4.78 -4.17
C PHE A 49 -2.97 -4.67 -5.28
N LEU A 50 -2.29 -3.54 -5.29
CA LEU A 50 -1.08 -3.27 -6.04
C LEU A 50 0.11 -3.95 -5.33
N ARG A 51 1.15 -4.29 -6.08
CA ARG A 51 2.39 -4.83 -5.50
C ARG A 51 3.57 -4.66 -6.44
N TRP A 52 4.77 -4.53 -5.87
CA TRP A 52 5.99 -4.67 -6.65
C TRP A 52 6.30 -6.14 -6.93
N LYS A 53 6.72 -6.41 -8.16
CA LYS A 53 7.28 -7.70 -8.59
C LYS A 53 8.28 -7.42 -9.71
N SER A 54 9.39 -8.16 -9.72
CA SER A 54 10.33 -8.17 -10.83
C SER A 54 10.84 -9.58 -11.08
N ASP A 55 10.81 -10.03 -12.34
CA ASP A 55 11.46 -11.28 -12.73
C ASP A 55 12.98 -11.07 -12.97
N ALA A 56 13.43 -9.81 -13.07
CA ALA A 56 14.82 -9.45 -13.36
C ALA A 56 15.71 -9.37 -12.10
N TYR A 57 15.12 -9.16 -10.91
CA TYR A 57 15.84 -9.00 -9.65
C TYR A 57 15.36 -10.06 -8.66
N PRO A 58 16.24 -10.83 -7.99
CA PRO A 58 15.85 -11.85 -7.02
C PRO A 58 14.94 -11.34 -5.90
N GLU A 59 15.14 -10.10 -5.47
CA GLU A 59 14.32 -9.42 -4.47
C GLU A 59 12.88 -9.26 -4.97
N GLY A 60 12.67 -9.14 -6.27
CA GLY A 60 11.36 -9.04 -6.91
C GLY A 60 10.61 -10.35 -7.05
N TRP A 61 11.22 -11.49 -6.67
CA TRP A 61 10.56 -12.79 -6.63
C TRP A 61 9.68 -12.94 -5.38
N LEU A 62 10.01 -12.21 -4.31
CA LEU A 62 9.27 -12.20 -3.05
C LEU A 62 8.54 -10.86 -2.91
N THR A 63 7.21 -10.90 -2.89
CA THR A 63 6.43 -9.69 -2.64
C THR A 63 6.37 -9.41 -1.14
N THR A 64 6.95 -8.29 -0.71
CA THR A 64 6.90 -7.82 0.68
C THR A 64 5.99 -6.60 0.86
N ASN A 65 5.69 -5.89 -0.23
CA ASN A 65 4.92 -4.65 -0.21
C ASN A 65 3.61 -4.75 -1.00
N PHE A 66 2.52 -4.28 -0.40
CA PHE A 66 1.16 -4.37 -0.92
C PHE A 66 0.40 -3.08 -0.67
N ILE A 67 -0.29 -2.52 -1.68
CA ILE A 67 -1.06 -1.28 -1.52
C ILE A 67 -2.49 -1.49 -1.99
N LYS A 68 -3.47 -1.10 -1.19
CA LYS A 68 -4.88 -1.12 -1.56
C LYS A 68 -5.43 0.30 -1.53
N LEU A 69 -6.11 0.69 -2.60
CA LEU A 69 -6.57 2.05 -2.82
C LEU A 69 -8.06 2.20 -2.55
N TYR A 70 -8.43 3.33 -1.94
CA TYR A 70 -9.80 3.68 -1.56
C TYR A 70 -10.11 5.15 -1.85
N GLN A 71 -11.39 5.45 -2.08
CA GLN A 71 -11.92 6.81 -2.17
C GLN A 71 -13.25 6.87 -1.42
N LYS A 72 -13.68 8.07 -1.00
CA LYS A 72 -14.98 8.23 -0.34
C LYS A 72 -16.11 8.04 -1.34
N GLU A 73 -17.12 7.26 -0.99
CA GLU A 73 -18.26 6.96 -1.88
C GLU A 73 -19.10 8.20 -2.20
N THR A 74 -19.07 9.20 -1.31
CA THR A 74 -19.79 10.47 -1.46
C THR A 74 -19.17 11.41 -2.48
N ASP A 75 -17.91 11.19 -2.86
CA ASP A 75 -17.20 12.03 -3.82
C ASP A 75 -17.71 11.78 -5.24
N SER A 76 -17.82 12.85 -6.03
CA SER A 76 -18.37 12.81 -7.39
C SER A 76 -17.48 11.95 -8.30
N PRO A 77 -18.04 11.08 -9.17
CA PRO A 77 -17.23 10.37 -10.16
C PRO A 77 -16.63 11.33 -11.19
N LEU A 78 -15.45 11.00 -11.73
CA LEU A 78 -14.82 11.76 -12.80
C LEU A 78 -15.53 11.52 -14.14
N PRO A 79 -15.84 12.56 -14.93
CA PRO A 79 -16.53 12.40 -16.22
C PRO A 79 -15.81 11.49 -17.24
N GLN A 80 -14.49 11.38 -17.15
CA GLN A 80 -13.65 10.59 -18.05
C GLN A 80 -13.36 9.17 -17.53
N LEU A 81 -13.61 8.90 -16.25
CA LEU A 81 -13.31 7.66 -15.54
C LEU A 81 -14.32 7.49 -14.41
N ASP A 82 -15.50 6.94 -14.71
CA ASP A 82 -16.64 6.88 -13.79
C ASP A 82 -16.34 6.12 -12.47
N GLU A 83 -15.35 5.23 -12.48
CA GLU A 83 -14.90 4.49 -11.31
C GLU A 83 -13.98 5.28 -10.37
N VAL A 84 -13.40 6.39 -10.85
CA VAL A 84 -12.54 7.27 -10.08
C VAL A 84 -13.37 8.44 -9.56
N ARG A 85 -13.14 8.86 -8.32
CA ARG A 85 -13.88 9.97 -7.70
C ARG A 85 -13.02 11.21 -7.54
N GLU A 86 -13.65 12.37 -7.59
CA GLU A 86 -13.08 13.69 -7.31
C GLU A 86 -12.84 13.83 -5.81
N GLY A 87 -11.62 13.56 -5.37
CA GLY A 87 -11.27 13.68 -3.96
C GLY A 87 -9.89 13.11 -3.63
N THR A 88 -9.60 13.04 -2.34
CA THR A 88 -8.39 12.41 -1.85
C THR A 88 -8.41 10.93 -2.18
N LEU A 89 -7.30 10.42 -2.71
CA LEU A 89 -7.08 9.00 -2.85
C LEU A 89 -6.38 8.48 -1.59
N TYR A 90 -6.93 7.44 -0.99
CA TYR A 90 -6.36 6.83 0.21
C TYR A 90 -5.68 5.52 -0.14
N GLY A 91 -4.44 5.34 0.33
CA GLY A 91 -3.70 4.09 0.24
C GLY A 91 -3.57 3.45 1.61
N ILE A 92 -3.89 2.18 1.71
CA ILE A 92 -3.49 1.34 2.84
C ILE A 92 -2.37 0.45 2.33
N GLU A 93 -1.17 0.68 2.83
CA GLU A 93 0.05 -0.03 2.43
C GLU A 93 0.49 -0.98 3.52
N VAL A 94 0.84 -2.21 3.17
CA VAL A 94 1.44 -3.19 4.08
C VAL A 94 2.86 -3.47 3.61
N GLU A 95 3.83 -3.23 4.48
CA GLU A 95 5.24 -3.56 4.25
C GLU A 95 5.66 -4.64 5.25
N LEU A 96 5.95 -5.84 4.73
CA LEU A 96 6.39 -6.99 5.53
C LEU A 96 7.88 -6.91 5.89
N GLN A 97 8.67 -6.16 5.14
CA GLN A 97 10.11 -6.04 5.32
C GLN A 97 10.55 -4.58 5.22
N PRO A 98 10.16 -3.72 6.19
CA PRO A 98 10.64 -2.35 6.20
C PRO A 98 12.16 -2.31 6.43
N GLU A 99 12.82 -1.23 6.01
CA GLU A 99 14.27 -1.06 6.15
C GLU A 99 14.71 -1.18 7.63
N ILE A 100 13.87 -0.68 8.55
CA ILE A 100 14.11 -0.73 9.99
C ILE A 100 12.85 -1.25 10.68
N GLY A 101 13.02 -2.27 11.54
CA GLY A 101 11.99 -2.72 12.47
C GLY A 101 11.21 -3.95 12.01
N TYR A 102 9.90 -3.93 12.26
CA TYR A 102 8.95 -5.04 12.09
C TYR A 102 7.86 -4.64 11.10
N PRO A 103 7.09 -5.60 10.54
CA PRO A 103 6.05 -5.30 9.57
C PRO A 103 5.14 -4.14 9.98
N ILE A 104 4.88 -3.26 9.04
CA ILE A 104 4.06 -2.05 9.24
C ILE A 104 2.85 -2.04 8.31
N ILE A 105 1.85 -1.27 8.71
CA ILE A 105 0.74 -0.85 7.88
C ILE A 105 0.68 0.67 7.89
N SER A 106 0.66 1.27 6.70
CA SER A 106 0.68 2.71 6.53
C SER A 106 -0.64 3.18 5.99
N LEU A 107 -1.12 4.30 6.54
CA LEU A 107 -2.22 5.06 5.99
C LEU A 107 -1.65 6.24 5.20
N ASN A 108 -1.89 6.22 3.89
CA ASN A 108 -1.40 7.21 2.97
C ASN A 108 -2.57 7.99 2.36
N GLU A 109 -2.42 9.30 2.22
CA GLU A 109 -3.36 10.18 1.51
C GLU A 109 -2.64 10.81 0.32
N TYR A 110 -3.29 10.83 -0.83
CA TYR A 110 -2.74 11.39 -2.06
C TYR A 110 -3.71 12.41 -2.65
N SER A 111 -3.19 13.59 -2.95
CA SER A 111 -3.90 14.63 -3.69
C SER A 111 -3.43 14.62 -5.14
N TYR A 112 -4.36 14.50 -6.09
CA TYR A 112 -4.07 14.37 -7.51
C TYR A 112 -4.74 15.47 -8.33
N ASP A 113 -4.02 15.90 -9.37
CA ASP A 113 -4.59 16.54 -10.55
C ASP A 113 -5.09 15.45 -11.50
N PHE A 114 -6.35 15.07 -11.36
CA PHE A 114 -6.96 13.97 -12.12
C PHE A 114 -7.05 14.23 -13.64
N THR A 115 -6.71 15.42 -14.13
CA THR A 115 -6.62 15.69 -15.58
C THR A 115 -5.51 14.89 -16.25
N TYR A 116 -4.56 14.37 -15.48
CA TYR A 116 -3.49 13.49 -15.96
C TYR A 116 -3.89 12.02 -16.03
N TRP A 117 -5.04 11.64 -15.48
CA TRP A 117 -5.51 10.27 -15.42
C TRP A 117 -6.28 9.89 -16.68
N ASN A 118 -5.93 8.74 -17.26
CA ASN A 118 -6.57 8.20 -18.46
C ASN A 118 -6.92 6.71 -18.36
N ARG A 119 -6.61 6.08 -17.22
CA ARG A 119 -6.91 4.69 -16.92
C ARG A 119 -6.87 4.46 -15.41
N LEU A 120 -7.44 3.34 -14.97
CA LEU A 120 -7.28 2.86 -13.61
C LEU A 120 -5.84 2.34 -13.37
N PRO A 121 -5.34 2.41 -12.12
CA PRO A 121 -4.10 1.76 -11.73
C PRO A 121 -4.17 0.24 -11.94
N SER A 122 -3.11 -0.31 -12.53
CA SER A 122 -2.88 -1.76 -12.65
C SER A 122 -2.03 -2.25 -11.48
N ILE A 123 -1.99 -3.55 -11.23
CA ILE A 123 -1.22 -4.16 -10.12
C ILE A 123 0.25 -3.67 -10.09
N SER A 124 0.87 -3.50 -11.25
CA SER A 124 2.26 -3.06 -11.41
C SER A 124 2.48 -1.55 -11.24
N ASP A 125 1.43 -0.74 -11.15
CA ASP A 125 1.54 0.70 -10.90
C ASP A 125 1.75 1.03 -9.42
N HIS A 126 2.07 0.02 -8.60
CA HIS A 126 2.48 0.13 -7.19
C HIS A 126 3.43 1.31 -6.91
N TRP A 127 4.44 1.48 -7.77
CA TRP A 127 5.46 2.53 -7.64
C TRP A 127 4.88 3.95 -7.62
N LEU A 128 3.68 4.19 -8.19
CA LEU A 128 3.04 5.51 -8.15
C LEU A 128 2.72 5.95 -6.71
N TYR A 129 2.47 4.99 -5.83
CA TYR A 129 1.96 5.20 -4.48
C TYR A 129 3.02 4.93 -3.42
N HIS A 130 3.98 4.07 -3.72
CA HIS A 130 5.12 3.77 -2.84
C HIS A 130 6.22 4.84 -2.94
N ASN A 131 6.73 5.11 -4.14
CA ASN A 131 7.87 6.01 -4.35
C ASN A 131 7.77 7.41 -3.74
N PRO A 132 6.57 8.05 -3.60
CA PRO A 132 6.45 9.36 -2.96
C PRO A 132 7.08 9.44 -1.58
N PHE A 133 7.24 8.32 -0.86
CA PHE A 133 7.80 8.30 0.49
C PHE A 133 9.27 7.84 0.56
N TYR A 134 9.90 7.49 -0.58
CA TYR A 134 11.25 6.89 -0.59
C TYR A 134 12.23 7.52 -1.59
N LEU A 135 11.76 8.19 -2.65
CA LEU A 135 12.64 8.72 -3.69
C LEU A 135 12.91 10.22 -3.54
N GLU A 136 13.84 10.59 -2.65
CA GLU A 136 14.22 12.00 -2.40
C GLU A 136 14.76 12.75 -3.65
N ASN A 137 15.24 12.02 -4.65
CA ASN A 137 15.66 12.60 -5.93
C ASN A 137 14.47 12.98 -6.84
N GLU A 138 13.26 12.50 -6.53
CA GLU A 138 12.02 12.76 -7.27
C GLU A 138 10.98 13.54 -6.47
N PHE A 139 11.10 13.55 -5.14
CA PHE A 139 10.16 14.14 -4.20
C PHE A 139 10.86 14.97 -3.13
N ASN A 140 10.20 16.05 -2.69
CA ASN A 140 10.54 16.70 -1.43
C ASN A 140 9.83 15.95 -0.30
N ILE A 141 10.57 15.19 0.50
CA ILE A 141 10.02 14.33 1.56
C ILE A 141 10.43 14.90 2.91
N ASN A 142 9.47 15.03 3.83
CA ASN A 142 9.74 15.43 5.21
C ASN A 142 9.00 14.49 6.17
N GLU A 143 9.63 14.20 7.30
CA GLU A 143 9.03 13.46 8.41
C GLU A 143 8.99 14.37 9.65
N GLU A 144 7.80 14.57 10.22
CA GLU A 144 7.63 15.26 11.50
C GLU A 144 6.68 14.47 12.39
N ASN A 145 7.15 14.12 13.60
CA ASN A 145 6.36 13.39 14.60
C ASN A 145 5.73 12.07 14.08
N GLY A 146 6.46 11.31 13.27
CA GLY A 146 5.99 10.04 12.68
C GLY A 146 4.91 10.21 11.61
N LYS A 147 4.79 11.42 11.05
CA LYS A 147 3.98 11.69 9.87
C LYS A 147 4.87 12.14 8.72
N TRP A 148 4.69 11.49 7.59
CA TRP A 148 5.39 11.78 6.35
C TRP A 148 4.57 12.78 5.53
N THR A 149 5.26 13.72 4.90
CA THR A 149 4.70 14.59 3.87
C THR A 149 5.62 14.56 2.65
N SER A 150 5.02 14.57 1.47
CA SER A 150 5.75 14.48 0.22
C SER A 150 5.08 15.30 -0.89
N ALA A 151 5.88 15.89 -1.76
CA ALA A 151 5.41 16.49 -3.01
C ALA A 151 6.41 16.22 -4.13
N PRO A 152 5.96 15.84 -5.34
CA PRO A 152 6.87 15.59 -6.45
C PRO A 152 7.56 16.88 -6.88
N LEU A 153 8.81 16.78 -7.31
CA LEU A 153 9.46 17.88 -8.04
C LEU A 153 8.72 18.09 -9.38
N ASP A 154 8.61 19.33 -9.84
CA ASP A 154 7.79 19.71 -11.01
C ASP A 154 7.98 18.81 -12.24
N LYS A 155 9.23 18.44 -12.55
CA LYS A 155 9.57 17.59 -13.70
C LYS A 155 8.99 16.17 -13.62
N TYR A 156 8.66 15.69 -12.42
CA TYR A 156 8.10 14.37 -12.18
C TYR A 156 6.58 14.36 -12.03
N LYS A 157 5.90 15.52 -11.91
CA LYS A 157 4.44 15.59 -11.77
C LYS A 157 3.70 14.76 -12.82
N LYS A 158 4.09 14.87 -14.10
CA LYS A 158 3.47 14.07 -15.19
C LYS A 158 3.74 12.57 -15.07
N ARG A 159 4.94 12.17 -14.61
CA ARG A 159 5.30 10.75 -14.41
C ARG A 159 4.41 10.12 -13.35
N TYR A 160 4.17 10.85 -12.26
CA TYR A 160 3.29 10.44 -11.16
C TYR A 160 1.84 10.91 -11.36
N TRP A 161 1.36 10.94 -12.60
CA TRP A 161 -0.05 11.14 -12.94
C TRP A 161 -0.70 12.36 -12.30
N GLY A 162 0.05 13.46 -12.21
CA GLY A 162 -0.48 14.71 -11.65
C GLY A 162 -0.50 14.74 -10.12
N LEU A 163 0.18 13.83 -9.42
CA LEU A 163 0.34 13.88 -7.96
C LEU A 163 0.76 15.29 -7.53
N LEU A 164 0.05 15.85 -6.57
CA LEU A 164 0.27 17.18 -6.00
C LEU A 164 0.98 17.08 -4.66
N SER A 165 0.50 16.18 -3.81
CA SER A 165 1.08 15.90 -2.50
C SER A 165 0.67 14.52 -2.00
N ALA A 166 1.46 13.96 -1.11
CA ALA A 166 1.14 12.77 -0.35
C ALA A 166 1.43 12.99 1.14
N THR A 167 0.63 12.37 2.01
CA THR A 167 0.92 12.26 3.44
C THR A 167 0.85 10.80 3.85
N GLY A 168 1.64 10.40 4.84
CA GLY A 168 1.73 9.01 5.29
C GLY A 168 1.85 8.93 6.80
N GLN A 169 1.28 7.88 7.39
CA GLN A 169 1.44 7.56 8.80
C GLN A 169 1.54 6.04 8.98
N ASP A 170 2.59 5.60 9.67
CA ASP A 170 2.87 4.18 9.90
C ASP A 170 2.30 3.69 11.24
N PHE A 171 1.87 2.44 11.25
CA PHE A 171 1.44 1.70 12.42
C PHE A 171 2.07 0.31 12.41
N PRO A 172 2.38 -0.30 13.57
CA PRO A 172 2.78 -1.71 13.60
C PRO A 172 1.67 -2.59 12.99
N LEU A 173 2.00 -3.45 12.03
CA LEU A 173 1.00 -4.34 11.42
C LEU A 173 0.38 -5.28 12.47
N ALA A 174 1.18 -5.71 13.45
CA ALA A 174 0.76 -6.58 14.55
C ALA A 174 -0.35 -5.98 15.43
N GLU A 175 -0.57 -4.67 15.34
CA GLU A 175 -1.63 -3.96 16.05
C GLU A 175 -2.99 -3.98 15.33
N ILE A 176 -3.07 -4.53 14.12
CA ILE A 176 -4.31 -4.72 13.35
C ILE A 176 -4.71 -6.19 13.43
N SER A 177 -5.57 -6.52 14.41
CA SER A 177 -5.95 -7.90 14.72
C SER A 177 -7.44 -8.19 14.57
N SER A 178 -8.24 -7.15 14.35
CA SER A 178 -9.69 -7.24 14.30
C SER A 178 -10.31 -6.21 13.34
N PRO A 179 -11.56 -6.40 12.90
CA PRO A 179 -12.28 -5.38 12.14
C PRO A 179 -12.42 -4.03 12.86
N GLU A 180 -12.46 -4.02 14.20
CA GLU A 180 -12.53 -2.77 14.96
C GLU A 180 -11.19 -2.02 14.94
N ASP A 181 -10.05 -2.75 14.94
CA ASP A 181 -8.73 -2.12 14.75
C ASP A 181 -8.64 -1.46 13.39
N ILE A 182 -9.07 -2.14 12.32
CA ILE A 182 -9.14 -1.58 10.96
C ILE A 182 -9.97 -0.29 10.96
N ARG A 183 -11.15 -0.32 11.58
CA ARG A 183 -12.07 0.81 11.64
C ARG A 183 -11.47 2.01 12.36
N ILE A 184 -11.00 1.83 13.59
CA ILE A 184 -10.51 2.92 14.45
C ILE A 184 -9.14 3.43 13.98
N LYS A 185 -8.23 2.52 13.63
CA LYS A 185 -6.83 2.88 13.36
C LYS A 185 -6.61 3.30 11.91
N LEU A 186 -7.46 2.88 10.97
CA LEU A 186 -7.33 3.22 9.55
C LEU A 186 -8.49 4.12 9.13
N PHE A 187 -9.69 3.58 8.89
CA PHE A 187 -10.75 4.34 8.20
C PHE A 187 -11.29 5.57 8.95
N ARG A 188 -11.40 5.53 10.29
CA ARG A 188 -11.89 6.69 11.08
C ARG A 188 -10.84 7.76 11.34
N LYS A 189 -9.58 7.53 10.94
CA LYS A 189 -8.56 8.59 10.92
C LYS A 189 -8.65 9.47 9.66
N ILE A 190 -9.51 9.09 8.71
CA ILE A 190 -9.63 9.61 7.35
C ILE A 190 -10.97 10.36 7.15
#